data_AF-A0A915MI42-F1
#
_entry.id   AF-A0A915MI42-F1
#
_cell.length_a   1.000
_cell.length_b   1.000
_cell.length_c   1.000
_cell.angle_alpha   90.00
_cell.angle_beta   90.00
_cell.angle_gamma   90.00
#
_symmetry.space_group_name_H-M   'P 1'
#
loop_
_entity.id
_entity.type
_entity.pdbx_description
1 polymer ?
#
loop_
_entity_poly.entity_id
_entity_poly.type
_entity_poly.pdbx_seq_one_letter_code
_entity_poly.pdbx_strand_id
1 'polypeptide(L)' 'TPVDFERIETTPSGYLANLNHGSIRSTACFVCFKRGYHKPPLIDLGILDESRGEKPCS' A
#
# COMPACT_ATOMS: atom_id res chain seq x y z
N THR A 1 11.98 -4.66 2.81
CA THR A 1 10.83 -4.55 3.74
C THR A 1 11.36 -4.22 5.12
N PRO A 2 10.75 -3.28 5.86
CA PRO A 2 11.15 -2.98 7.24
C PRO A 2 11.07 -4.21 8.16
N VAL A 3 11.83 -4.21 9.25
CA VAL A 3 11.80 -5.28 10.27
C VAL A 3 10.39 -5.39 10.87
N ASP A 4 9.90 -6.62 11.05
CA ASP A 4 8.55 -6.98 11.52
C ASP A 4 7.37 -6.57 10.62
N PHE A 5 7.63 -6.10 9.40
CA PHE A 5 6.57 -5.86 8.42
C PHE A 5 6.57 -6.98 7.39
N GLU A 6 5.38 -7.38 6.99
CA GLU A 6 5.13 -8.28 5.87
C GLU A 6 4.82 -7.47 4.62
N ARG A 7 5.44 -7.81 3.49
CA ARG A 7 5.20 -7.17 2.21
C ARG A 7 4.14 -7.96 1.44
N ILE A 8 3.15 -7.27 0.89
CA ILE A 8 2.21 -7.87 -0.07
C ILE A 8 2.92 -7.94 -1.42
N GLU A 9 3.44 -9.11 -1.77
CA GLU A 9 4.22 -9.29 -3.00
C GLU A 9 3.36 -9.61 -4.22
N THR A 10 2.26 -10.33 -4.01
CA THR A 10 1.36 -10.78 -5.07
C THR A 10 -0.10 -10.42 -4.78
N THR A 11 -0.84 -10.18 -5.86
CA THR A 11 -2.29 -10.11 -5.86
C THR A 11 -2.88 -11.51 -5.60
N PRO A 12 -4.17 -11.63 -5.19
CA PRO A 12 -4.82 -12.93 -5.04
C PRO A 12 -4.79 -13.80 -6.31
N SER A 13 -4.68 -13.19 -7.49
CA SER A 13 -4.56 -13.89 -8.78
C SER A 13 -3.13 -14.26 -9.16
N GLY A 14 -2.13 -13.96 -8.32
CA GLY A 14 -0.73 -14.35 -8.52
C GLY A 14 0.15 -13.35 -9.28
N TYR A 15 -0.38 -12.21 -9.71
CA TYR A 15 0.42 -11.14 -10.33
C TYR A 15 1.19 -10.33 -9.28
N LEU A 16 2.33 -9.74 -9.65
CA LEU A 16 3.08 -8.84 -8.77
C LEU A 16 2.22 -7.65 -8.32
N ALA A 17 2.14 -7.40 -7.01
CA ALA A 17 1.41 -6.29 -6.42
C ALA A 17 2.22 -4.97 -6.43
N ASN A 18 2.96 -4.72 -7.52
CA ASN A 18 3.74 -3.48 -7.68
C ASN A 18 2.81 -2.33 -8.08
N LEU A 19 2.65 -1.34 -7.19
CA LEU A 19 1.82 -0.16 -7.43
C LEU A 19 2.34 0.73 -8.57
N ASN A 20 3.62 0.61 -8.92
CA ASN A 20 4.25 1.32 -10.03
C ASN A 20 4.45 0.43 -11.27
N HIS A 21 3.71 -0.68 -11.39
CA HIS A 21 3.84 -1.58 -12.54
C HIS A 21 3.58 -0.81 -13.85
N GLY A 22 4.52 -0.92 -14.80
CA GLY A 22 4.47 -0.20 -16.08
C GLY A 22 5.08 1.20 -16.07
N SER A 23 5.49 1.74 -14.91
CA SER A 23 6.29 2.97 -14.87
C SER A 23 7.73 2.69 -15.30
N ILE A 24 8.23 3.50 -16.25
CA ILE A 24 9.63 3.43 -16.72
C ILE A 24 10.58 4.10 -15.72
N ARG A 25 10.11 5.11 -14.99
CA ARG A 25 10.96 5.98 -14.16
C ARG A 25 10.82 5.71 -12.66
N SER A 26 9.74 5.08 -12.23
CA SER A 26 9.48 4.84 -10.81
C SER A 26 10.08 3.51 -10.37
N THR A 27 10.66 3.48 -9.17
CA THR A 27 11.04 2.22 -8.52
C THR A 27 9.81 1.41 -8.16
N ALA A 28 9.95 0.09 -8.04
CA ALA A 28 8.85 -0.77 -7.63
C ALA A 28 8.37 -0.40 -6.22
N CYS A 29 7.05 -0.31 -6.04
CA CYS A 29 6.41 0.09 -4.80
C CYS A 29 5.40 -0.98 -4.37
N PHE A 30 5.45 -1.39 -3.11
CA PHE A 30 4.60 -2.45 -2.56
C PHE A 30 4.06 -2.03 -1.19
N VAL A 31 2.83 -2.46 -0.88
CA VAL A 31 2.25 -2.29 0.46
C VAL A 31 2.96 -3.20 1.45
N CYS A 32 3.30 -2.67 2.62
CA CYS A 32 3.82 -3.44 3.75
C CYS A 32 2.92 -3.21 4.98
N PHE A 33 2.64 -4.26 5.74
CA PHE A 33 1.82 -4.18 6.95
C PHE A 33 2.50 -4.90 8.12
N LYS A 34 2.19 -4.48 9.35
CA LYS A 34 2.61 -5.18 10.58
C LYS A 34 1.37 -5.47 11.40
N ARG A 35 1.20 -6.72 11.80
CA ARG A 35 0.15 -7.12 12.75
C ARG A 35 0.71 -7.04 14.17
N GLY A 36 -0.11 -6.63 15.12
CA GLY A 36 0.27 -6.63 16.53
C GLY A 36 -0.77 -5.95 17.41
N TYR A 37 -0.64 -6.12 18.71
CA TYR A 37 -1.59 -5.64 19.72
C TYR A 37 -1.17 -4.34 20.41
N HIS A 38 -0.04 -3.78 19.99
CA HIS A 38 0.54 -2.56 20.56
C HIS A 38 -0.22 -1.27 20.20
N LYS A 39 -1.11 -1.33 19.19
CA LYS A 39 -1.98 -0.24 18.74
C LYS A 39 -3.35 -0.83 18.37
N PRO A 40 -4.44 -0.04 18.43
CA PRO A 40 -5.72 -0.44 17.87
C PRO A 40 -5.60 -0.85 16.39
N PRO A 41 -6.46 -1.76 15.90
CA PRO A 41 -6.42 -2.18 14.51
C PRO A 41 -6.73 -1.01 13.57
N LEU A 42 -6.09 -1.01 12.40
CA LEU A 42 -6.54 -0.18 11.29
C LEU A 42 -7.89 -0.74 10.80
N ILE A 43 -8.94 0.08 10.85
CA ILE A 43 -10.30 -0.32 10.48
C ILE A 43 -10.76 0.25 9.13
N ASP A 44 -10.01 1.21 8.58
CA ASP A 44 -10.32 1.85 7.31
C ASP A 44 -9.04 2.27 6.57
N LEU A 45 -9.12 2.27 5.24
CA LEU A 45 -8.06 2.68 4.31
C LEU A 45 -8.71 3.32 3.08
N GLY A 46 -8.35 4.57 2.80
CA GLY A 46 -8.80 5.30 1.62
C GLY A 46 -7.69 5.46 0.57
N ILE A 47 -8.10 5.65 -0.68
CA ILE A 47 -7.22 6.12 -1.77
C ILE A 47 -7.57 7.58 -2.03
N LEU A 48 -6.54 8.42 -2.14
CA LEU A 48 -6.69 9.84 -2.45
C LEU A 48 -6.04 10.12 -3.80
N ASP A 49 -6.83 10.61 -4.75
CA ASP A 49 -6.35 11.08 -6.05
C ASP A 49 -6.37 12.61 -6.12
N GLU A 50 -5.23 13.20 -5.80
CA GLU A 50 -5.03 14.66 -5.85
C GLU A 50 -5.23 15.21 -7.27
N SER A 51 -5.00 14.42 -8.33
CA SER A 51 -5.18 14.88 -9.71
C SER A 51 -6.63 15.13 -10.08
N ARG A 52 -7.55 14.49 -9.34
CA ARG A 52 -9.00 14.67 -9.46
C ARG A 52 -9.54 15.77 -8.53
N GLY A 53 -8.65 16.48 -7.82
CA GLY A 53 -9.01 17.53 -6.87
C GLY A 53 -9.59 16.99 -5.56
N GLU A 54 -9.40 15.70 -5.27
CA GLU A 54 -9.80 15.11 -4.00
C GLU A 54 -8.98 15.70 -2.84
N LYS A 55 -9.60 15.82 -1.66
CA LYS A 55 -8.95 16.34 -0.46
C LYS A 55 -8.97 15.28 0.64
N PRO A 56 -7.95 15.23 1.52
CA PRO A 56 -7.99 14.39 2.71
C PRO A 56 -9.25 14.71 3.53
N CYS A 57 -9.94 13.67 4.01
CA CYS A 57 -10.95 13.86 5.04
C CYS A 57 -10.30 14.52 6.26
N SER A 58 -10.89 15.62 6.72
CA SER A 58 -10.43 16.45 7.85
C SER A 58 -10.67 15.78 9.19
#